data_AF-A0A3B9PQS9-F1
#
_entry.id   AF-A0A3B9PQS9-F1
#
_cell.length_a   1.000
_cell.length_b   1.000
_cell.length_c   1.000
_cell.angle_alpha   90.00
_cell.angle_beta   90.00
_cell.angle_gamma   90.00
#
_symmetry.space_group_name_H-M   'P 1'
#
loop_
_entity.id
_entity.type
_entity.pdbx_description
1 polymer ?
#
loop_
_entity_poly.entity_id
_entity_poly.type
_entity_poly.pdbx_seq_one_letter_code
_entity_poly.pdbx_strand_id
1 'polypeptide(L)' 'MITFRPFRAIRPCPEHAQSVASRPYDVLDSEEARKEAAGNKNSFLRVIKPEIDLPESTNLYADEVYNSGKKT' A
#
# COMPACT_ATOMS: atom_id res chain seq x y z
N MET A 1 11.54 -32.76 -10.69
CA MET A 1 10.83 -32.82 -9.39
C MET A 1 10.87 -31.42 -8.79
N ILE A 2 9.70 -30.80 -8.56
CA ILE A 2 9.64 -29.43 -8.01
C ILE A 2 9.86 -29.50 -6.50
N THR A 3 10.75 -28.66 -5.96
CA THR A 3 11.04 -28.57 -4.52
C THR A 3 10.48 -27.26 -3.98
N PHE A 4 9.47 -27.34 -3.12
CA PHE A 4 8.93 -26.17 -2.42
C PHE A 4 9.72 -25.90 -1.14
N ARG A 5 10.12 -24.65 -0.91
CA ARG A 5 10.80 -24.23 0.31
C ARG A 5 9.89 -23.28 1.09
N PRO A 6 9.47 -23.63 2.33
CA PRO A 6 8.67 -22.72 3.13
C PRO A 6 9.52 -21.52 3.57
N PHE A 7 8.85 -20.38 3.76
CA PHE A 7 9.44 -19.17 4.33
C PHE A 7 8.50 -18.59 5.38
N ARG A 8 9.05 -17.81 6.32
CA ARG A 8 8.25 -17.08 7.29
C ARG A 8 7.62 -15.88 6.59
N ALA A 9 6.32 -15.97 6.29
CA ALA A 9 5.56 -14.86 5.76
C ALA A 9 5.32 -13.81 6.84
N ILE A 10 5.51 -12.53 6.50
CA ILE A 10 5.00 -11.41 7.30
C ILE A 10 3.51 -11.29 6.98
N ARG A 11 2.68 -11.32 8.00
CA ARG A 11 1.22 -11.18 7.89
C ARG A 11 0.72 -10.23 8.97
N PRO A 12 -0.33 -9.44 8.70
CA PRO A 12 -0.94 -8.60 9.73
C PRO A 12 -1.53 -9.46 10.86
N CYS A 13 -1.62 -8.88 12.05
CA CYS A 13 -2.36 -9.49 13.15
C CYS A 13 -3.83 -9.68 12.73
N PRO A 14 -4.52 -10.75 13.17
CA PRO A 14 -5.88 -11.07 12.71
C PRO A 14 -6.87 -9.90 12.81
N GLU A 15 -6.76 -9.10 13.86
CA GLU A 15 -7.63 -7.95 14.14
C GLU A 15 -7.44 -6.82 13.12
N HIS A 16 -6.27 -6.75 12.49
CA HIS A 16 -5.89 -5.72 11.53
C HIS A 16 -6.02 -6.19 10.08
N ALA A 17 -6.25 -7.49 9.86
CA ALA A 17 -6.24 -8.09 8.52
C ALA A 17 -7.20 -7.38 7.56
N GLN A 18 -8.42 -7.04 8.02
CA GLN A 18 -9.40 -6.32 7.21
C GLN A 18 -8.96 -4.89 6.89
N SER A 19 -8.29 -4.21 7.83
CA SER A 19 -7.81 -2.84 7.63
C SER A 19 -6.59 -2.74 6.72
N VAL A 20 -5.76 -3.79 6.68
CA VAL A 20 -4.55 -3.84 5.83
C VAL A 20 -4.89 -4.29 4.41
N ALA A 21 -5.91 -5.13 4.23
CA ALA A 21 -6.32 -5.60 2.92
C ALA A 21 -6.61 -4.42 1.96
N SER A 22 -6.03 -4.49 0.77
CA SER A 22 -6.28 -3.54 -0.32
C SER A 22 -6.48 -4.29 -1.63
N ARG A 23 -7.12 -3.62 -2.60
CA ARG A 23 -7.10 -4.11 -3.98
C ARG A 23 -5.67 -4.13 -4.54
N PRO A 24 -5.43 -4.94 -5.60
CA PRO A 24 -4.19 -4.86 -6.36
C PRO A 24 -3.91 -3.44 -6.89
N TYR A 25 -2.64 -3.05 -6.92
CA TYR A 25 -2.20 -1.69 -7.25
C TYR A 25 -2.51 -1.25 -8.70
N ASP A 26 -2.71 -2.22 -9.59
CA ASP A 26 -2.99 -2.07 -11.02
C ASP A 26 -4.48 -1.92 -11.34
N VAL A 27 -5.35 -2.19 -10.37
CA VAL A 27 -6.81 -2.11 -10.51
C VAL A 27 -7.36 -0.75 -10.06
N LEU A 28 -6.51 0.10 -9.47
CA LEU A 28 -6.89 1.42 -8.96
C LEU A 28 -5.96 2.51 -9.51
N ASP A 29 -6.53 3.64 -9.90
CA ASP A 29 -5.76 4.86 -10.08
C ASP A 29 -5.45 5.54 -8.73
N SER A 30 -4.66 6.62 -8.74
CA SER A 30 -4.27 7.32 -7.51
C SER A 30 -5.43 8.07 -6.84
N GLU A 31 -6.47 8.47 -7.58
CA GLU A 31 -7.65 9.13 -7.02
C GLU A 31 -8.56 8.12 -6.32
N GLU A 32 -8.82 6.97 -6.95
CA GLU A 32 -9.56 5.86 -6.38
C GLU A 32 -8.86 5.30 -5.14
N ALA A 33 -7.54 5.12 -5.21
CA ALA A 33 -6.74 4.65 -4.08
C ALA A 33 -6.78 5.63 -2.90
N ARG A 34 -6.78 6.95 -3.15
CA ARG A 34 -6.93 7.96 -2.09
C ARG A 34 -8.29 7.87 -1.41
N LYS A 35 -9.36 7.65 -2.19
CA LYS A 35 -10.72 7.47 -1.66
C LYS A 35 -10.83 6.16 -0.85
N GLU A 36 -10.27 5.06 -1.34
CA GLU A 36 -10.30 3.76 -0.65
C GLU A 36 -9.48 3.77 0.66
N ALA A 37 -8.36 4.47 0.66
CA ALA A 37 -7.49 4.61 1.83
C ALA A 37 -7.96 5.69 2.82
N ALA A 38 -8.97 6.48 2.48
CA ALA A 38 -9.48 7.57 3.32
C ALA A 38 -10.06 7.02 4.63
N GLY A 39 -9.65 7.60 5.76
CA GLY A 39 -10.10 7.16 7.09
C GLY A 39 -9.49 5.85 7.60
N ASN A 40 -8.82 5.06 6.75
CA ASN A 40 -8.17 3.81 7.14
C ASN A 40 -6.64 3.98 7.18
N LYS A 41 -6.08 4.36 8.33
CA LYS A 41 -4.62 4.57 8.50
C LYS A 41 -3.77 3.33 8.20
N ASN A 42 -4.35 2.13 8.32
CA ASN A 42 -3.63 0.87 8.14
C ASN A 42 -3.67 0.33 6.71
N SER A 43 -4.31 1.05 5.77
CA SER A 43 -4.43 0.59 4.39
C SER A 43 -3.07 0.36 3.75
N PHE A 44 -2.87 -0.83 3.18
CA PHE A 44 -1.63 -1.18 2.48
C PHE A 44 -1.36 -0.31 1.24
N LEU A 45 -2.38 0.38 0.72
CA LEU A 45 -2.23 1.36 -0.37
C LEU A 45 -1.22 2.46 -0.04
N ARG A 46 -0.98 2.78 1.23
CA ARG A 46 0.05 3.75 1.64
C ARG A 46 1.48 3.26 1.40
N VAL A 47 1.68 1.96 1.25
CA VAL A 47 2.97 1.35 0.93
C VAL A 47 3.15 1.20 -0.58
N ILE A 48 2.11 0.70 -1.28
CA ILE A 48 2.19 0.38 -2.72
C ILE A 48 1.82 1.54 -3.64
N LYS A 49 1.07 2.53 -3.12
CA LYS A 49 0.68 3.78 -3.78
C LYS A 49 0.86 4.97 -2.82
N PRO A 50 2.09 5.23 -2.36
CA PRO A 50 2.36 6.26 -1.35
C PRO A 50 2.05 7.69 -1.81
N GLU A 51 1.84 7.91 -3.11
CA GLU A 51 1.40 9.19 -3.66
C GLU A 51 0.02 9.64 -3.14
N ILE A 52 -0.79 8.73 -2.58
CA ILE A 52 -2.15 9.05 -2.11
C ILE A 52 -2.15 9.98 -0.89
N ASP A 53 -1.07 9.97 -0.10
CA ASP A 53 -0.89 10.84 1.07
C ASP A 53 -0.15 12.15 0.72
N LEU A 54 0.17 12.38 -0.56
CA LEU A 54 0.84 13.58 -1.06
C LEU A 54 -0.12 14.43 -1.91
N PRO A 55 0.21 15.71 -2.17
CA PRO A 55 -0.58 16.56 -3.07
C PRO A 55 -0.76 15.91 -4.44
N GLU A 56 -1.93 16.08 -5.07
CA GLU A 56 -2.26 15.46 -6.36
C GLU A 56 -1.33 15.87 -7.51
N SER A 57 -0.71 17.04 -7.41
CA SER A 57 0.27 17.53 -8.36
C SER A 57 1.66 16.91 -8.21
N THR A 58 1.87 16.04 -7.22
CA THR A 58 3.19 15.45 -6.94
C THR A 58 3.55 14.47 -8.04
N ASN A 59 4.77 14.61 -8.57
CA ASN A 59 5.30 13.66 -9.53
C ASN A 59 5.42 12.28 -8.87
N LEU A 60 4.80 11.26 -9.48
CA LEU A 60 4.80 9.87 -9.01
C LEU A 60 6.20 9.29 -8.79
N TYR A 61 7.21 9.83 -9.49
CA TYR A 61 8.60 9.39 -9.40
C TYR A 61 9.48 10.30 -8.56
N ALA A 62 8.91 11.28 -7.85
CA ALA A 62 9.67 12.13 -6.94
C ALA A 62 10.16 11.36 -5.71
N ASP A 63 11.31 11.75 -5.17
CA ASP A 63 11.89 11.16 -3.96
C ASP A 63 10.90 11.19 -2.77
N GLU A 64 10.05 12.21 -2.71
CA GLU A 64 9.02 12.36 -1.68
C GLU A 64 8.02 11.19 -1.66
N VAL A 65 7.68 10.63 -2.82
CA VAL A 65 6.77 9.48 -2.96
C VAL A 65 7.41 8.24 -2.34
N TYR A 66 8.67 7.96 -2.67
CA TYR A 66 9.42 6.85 -2.10
C TYR A 66 9.66 7.03 -0.59
N ASN A 67 9.96 8.25 -0.16
CA ASN A 67 10.12 8.59 1.25
C ASN A 67 8.82 8.43 2.03
N SER A 68 7.67 8.74 1.43
CA SER A 68 6.35 8.52 2.00
C SER A 68 6.10 7.02 2.23
N GLY A 69 6.31 6.18 1.20
CA GLY A 69 6.12 4.73 1.32
C GLY A 69 7.04 4.07 2.35
N LYS A 70 8.26 4.60 2.54
CA LYS A 70 9.22 4.12 3.54
C LYS A 70 8.84 4.46 4.99
N LYS A 71 8.10 5.55 5.23
CA LYS A 71 7.77 6.03 6.58
C LYS A 71 6.68 5.19 7.29
N THR A 72 5.90 4.43 6.51
CA THR A 72 4.71 3.70 6.97
C THR A 72 5.06 2.56 7.92
#